data_AF-A0AAU9S8U2-F1
#
_entry.id   AF-A0AAU9S8U2-F1
#
_cell.length_a   1.000
_cell.length_b   1.000
_cell.length_c   1.000
_cell.angle_alpha   90.00
_cell.angle_beta   90.00
_cell.angle_gamma   90.00
#
_symmetry.space_group_name_H-M   'P 1'
#
loop_
_entity.id
_entity.type
_entity.pdbx_description
1 polymer ?
#
loop_
_entity_poly.entity_id
_entity_poly.type
_entity_poly.pdbx_seq_one_letter_code
_entity_poly.pdbx_strand_id
1 'polypeptide(L)'
;MAMFLHFGPNTFTNSEWGTGKADPSVFNPTHLNATQWVQIVKDSGFSRVILTAKHHDGFCLWPSEYTDYSVKSSPWRSGAGDVVAELASATAAAGIGLGLYLSPWDRHDGSYGKTLEYNEFYLSQMTELLTK
;
A
#
# COMPACT_ATOMS: atom_id res chain seq x y z
N MET A 1 -6.57 8.85 -18.46
CA MET A 1 -7.48 8.60 -17.32
C MET A 1 -6.77 7.64 -16.35
N ALA A 2 -6.97 7.76 -15.03
CA ALA A 2 -6.35 6.90 -14.03
C ALA A 2 -7.39 6.18 -13.16
N MET A 3 -7.12 4.94 -12.79
CA MET A 3 -7.95 4.16 -11.85
C MET A 3 -7.30 4.18 -10.46
N PHE A 4 -8.09 4.38 -9.41
CA PHE A 4 -7.60 4.42 -8.03
C PHE A 4 -8.00 3.14 -7.30
N LEU A 5 -7.02 2.42 -6.73
CA LEU A 5 -7.21 1.21 -5.93
C LEU A 5 -7.04 1.55 -4.45
N HIS A 6 -8.14 1.51 -3.70
CA HIS A 6 -8.11 1.49 -2.25
C HIS A 6 -8.10 0.04 -1.79
N PHE A 7 -6.98 -0.39 -1.21
CA PHE A 7 -6.79 -1.75 -0.72
C PHE A 7 -5.90 -1.71 0.53
N GLY A 8 -6.21 -2.55 1.51
CA GLY A 8 -5.49 -2.60 2.79
C GLY A 8 -6.33 -3.25 3.90
N PRO A 9 -5.93 -3.14 5.18
CA PRO A 9 -6.68 -3.72 6.30
C PRO A 9 -8.16 -3.34 6.31
N ASN A 10 -8.46 -2.10 5.90
CA ASN A 10 -9.81 -1.54 5.76
C ASN A 10 -10.74 -2.40 4.87
N THR A 11 -10.19 -3.07 3.85
CA THR A 11 -10.92 -4.02 3.02
C THR A 11 -11.42 -5.23 3.82
N PHE A 12 -10.66 -5.66 4.84
CA PHE A 12 -10.97 -6.83 5.67
C PHE A 12 -11.75 -6.47 6.93
N THR A 13 -11.62 -5.24 7.41
CA THR A 13 -12.37 -4.73 8.58
C THR A 13 -13.68 -4.05 8.21
N ASN A 14 -14.01 -3.98 6.90
CA ASN A 14 -15.20 -3.31 6.38
C ASN A 14 -15.35 -1.87 6.89
N SER A 15 -14.26 -1.09 6.81
CA SER A 15 -14.20 0.27 7.33
C SER A 15 -13.57 1.20 6.32
N GLU A 16 -14.17 2.37 6.09
CA GLU A 16 -13.57 3.39 5.21
C GLU A 16 -12.25 3.92 5.79
N TRP A 17 -12.24 4.25 7.08
CA TRP A 17 -11.08 4.80 7.80
C TRP A 17 -10.71 3.94 9.01
N GLY A 18 -9.68 3.11 8.87
CA GLY A 18 -9.12 2.34 9.97
C GLY A 18 -8.54 3.21 11.10
N THR A 19 -8.52 2.66 12.31
CA THR A 19 -8.13 3.37 13.54
C THR A 19 -6.63 3.44 13.78
N GLY A 20 -5.83 2.72 12.99
CA GLY A 20 -4.40 2.48 13.22
C GLY A 20 -4.06 1.36 14.21
N LYS A 21 -5.07 0.61 14.66
CA LYS A 21 -4.93 -0.45 15.67
C LYS A 21 -5.40 -1.83 15.20
N ALA A 22 -5.69 -1.98 13.92
CA ALA A 22 -6.07 -3.29 13.38
C ALA A 22 -4.87 -4.24 13.53
N ASP A 23 -5.11 -5.48 13.90
CA ASP A 23 -4.04 -6.47 13.96
C ASP A 23 -3.55 -6.76 12.52
N PRO A 24 -2.23 -6.69 12.19
CA PRO A 24 -1.72 -7.03 10.87
C PRO A 24 -2.22 -8.36 10.29
N SER A 25 -2.60 -9.31 11.16
CA SER A 25 -3.15 -10.60 10.76
C SER A 25 -4.49 -10.53 10.02
N VAL A 26 -5.24 -9.42 10.13
CA VAL A 26 -6.47 -9.22 9.35
C VAL A 26 -6.17 -9.07 7.86
N PHE A 27 -4.98 -8.61 7.50
CA PHE A 27 -4.56 -8.50 6.12
C PHE A 27 -4.12 -9.88 5.62
N ASN A 28 -5.06 -10.61 5.00
CA ASN A 28 -4.78 -11.94 4.47
C ASN A 28 -5.59 -12.25 3.19
N PRO A 29 -5.36 -11.53 2.08
CA PRO A 29 -6.04 -11.83 0.82
C PRO A 29 -5.66 -13.24 0.35
N THR A 30 -6.67 -14.04 0.00
CA THR A 30 -6.48 -15.45 -0.33
C THR A 30 -6.02 -15.70 -1.77
N HIS A 31 -6.39 -14.80 -2.70
CA HIS A 31 -6.14 -14.94 -4.14
C HIS A 31 -5.72 -13.62 -4.78
N LEU A 32 -4.90 -12.82 -4.09
CA LEU A 32 -4.40 -11.56 -4.65
C LEU A 32 -3.64 -11.82 -5.96
N ASN A 33 -4.02 -11.09 -7.01
CA ASN A 33 -3.37 -11.15 -8.32
C ASN A 33 -3.33 -9.74 -8.93
N ALA A 34 -2.21 -9.05 -8.78
CA ALA A 34 -2.05 -7.69 -9.32
C ALA A 34 -2.12 -7.64 -10.85
N THR A 35 -1.70 -8.71 -11.55
CA THR A 35 -1.84 -8.82 -13.01
C THR A 35 -3.31 -8.77 -13.43
N GLN A 36 -4.20 -9.40 -12.65
CA GLN A 36 -5.64 -9.33 -12.92
C GLN A 36 -6.16 -7.89 -12.75
N TRP A 37 -5.70 -7.14 -11.75
CA TRP A 37 -6.07 -5.72 -11.60
C TRP A 37 -5.61 -4.90 -12.81
N VAL A 38 -4.36 -5.05 -13.23
CA VAL A 38 -3.79 -4.30 -14.35
C VAL A 38 -4.47 -4.65 -15.67
N GLN A 39 -4.87 -5.91 -15.87
CA GLN A 39 -5.65 -6.33 -17.03
C GLN A 39 -6.98 -5.55 -17.10
N ILE A 40 -7.69 -5.43 -15.97
CA ILE A 40 -8.94 -4.64 -15.90
C ILE A 40 -8.69 -3.15 -16.17
N VAL A 41 -7.60 -2.58 -15.63
CA VAL A 41 -7.20 -1.18 -15.90
C VAL A 41 -7.03 -0.96 -17.41
N LYS A 42 -6.31 -1.85 -18.09
CA LYS A 42 -6.04 -1.80 -19.53
C LYS A 42 -7.31 -1.99 -20.35
N ASP A 43 -8.10 -3.02 -20.07
CA ASP A 43 -9.33 -3.34 -20.81
C ASP A 43 -10.40 -2.26 -20.66
N SER A 44 -10.37 -1.53 -19.55
CA SER A 44 -11.25 -0.39 -19.29
C SER A 44 -10.74 0.93 -19.90
N GLY A 45 -9.63 0.91 -20.65
CA GLY A 45 -9.09 2.08 -21.36
C GLY A 45 -8.32 3.08 -20.48
N PHE A 46 -7.96 2.71 -19.25
CA PHE A 46 -7.13 3.56 -18.39
C PHE A 46 -5.64 3.38 -18.73
N SER A 47 -4.88 4.46 -18.64
CA SER A 47 -3.43 4.47 -18.92
C SER A 47 -2.57 4.48 -17.66
N ARG A 48 -3.19 4.58 -16.48
CA ARG A 48 -2.51 4.62 -15.18
C ARG A 48 -3.38 4.01 -14.09
N VAL A 49 -2.74 3.41 -13.10
CA VAL A 49 -3.35 3.00 -11.83
C VAL A 49 -2.64 3.69 -10.66
N ILE A 50 -3.39 4.06 -9.62
CA ILE A 50 -2.87 4.62 -8.38
C ILE A 50 -3.28 3.71 -7.22
N LEU A 51 -2.32 3.21 -6.45
CA LEU A 51 -2.56 2.32 -5.29
C LEU A 51 -2.37 3.07 -3.97
N THR A 52 -3.23 2.83 -2.99
CA THR A 52 -2.99 3.21 -1.59
C THR A 52 -1.88 2.36 -0.98
N ALA A 53 -0.62 2.71 -1.23
CA ALA A 53 0.54 2.04 -0.62
C ALA A 53 0.48 2.12 0.92
N LYS A 54 0.00 3.25 1.46
CA LYS A 54 -0.38 3.43 2.87
C LYS A 54 -1.62 4.32 2.94
N HIS A 55 -2.65 3.88 3.67
CA HIS A 55 -3.84 4.70 3.94
C HIS A 55 -3.76 5.38 5.33
N HIS A 56 -4.82 6.07 5.77
CA HIS A 56 -4.83 6.80 7.05
C HIS A 56 -4.56 5.92 8.27
N ASP A 57 -4.91 4.63 8.20
CA ASP A 57 -4.63 3.67 9.26
C ASP A 57 -3.13 3.37 9.42
N GLY A 58 -2.27 3.76 8.47
CA GLY A 58 -0.82 3.63 8.61
C GLY A 58 -0.24 2.28 8.17
N PHE A 59 -1.05 1.30 7.77
CA PHE A 59 -0.53 -0.01 7.34
C PHE A 59 0.13 0.07 5.96
N CYS A 60 1.39 -0.34 5.87
CA CYS A 60 2.16 -0.32 4.63
C CYS A 60 1.97 -1.61 3.83
N LEU A 61 1.62 -1.47 2.55
CA LEU A 61 1.43 -2.58 1.60
C LEU A 61 2.74 -3.15 1.00
N TRP A 62 3.88 -2.63 1.42
CA TRP A 62 5.22 -3.09 1.09
C TRP A 62 5.98 -3.38 2.40
N PRO A 63 7.01 -4.24 2.41
CA PRO A 63 7.78 -4.56 3.60
C PRO A 63 8.73 -3.39 3.95
N SER A 64 8.18 -2.30 4.48
CA SER A 64 8.96 -1.11 4.85
C SER A 64 9.99 -1.43 5.94
N GLU A 65 11.21 -0.90 5.77
CA GLU A 65 12.27 -1.00 6.77
C GLU A 65 11.99 -0.13 8.01
N TYR A 66 11.09 0.86 7.88
CA TYR A 66 10.90 1.91 8.90
C TYR A 66 9.75 1.63 9.87
N THR A 67 8.90 0.63 9.61
CA THR A 67 7.80 0.24 10.52
C THR A 67 7.49 -1.24 10.45
N ASP A 68 7.12 -1.82 11.58
CA ASP A 68 6.57 -3.18 11.68
C ASP A 68 5.10 -3.27 11.29
N TYR A 69 4.41 -2.14 11.17
CA TYR A 69 3.02 -2.11 10.75
C TYR A 69 2.88 -2.15 9.23
N SER A 70 3.26 -3.29 8.67
CA SER A 70 3.24 -3.55 7.23
C SER A 70 2.91 -5.01 6.93
N VAL A 71 2.85 -5.33 5.64
CA VAL A 71 2.70 -6.71 5.14
C VAL A 71 3.68 -7.70 5.74
N LYS A 72 4.86 -7.26 6.21
CA LYS A 72 5.86 -8.13 6.86
C LYS A 72 5.38 -8.76 8.17
N SER A 73 4.41 -8.13 8.83
CA SER A 73 3.78 -8.64 10.05
C SER A 73 2.45 -9.34 9.80
N SER A 74 2.04 -9.50 8.54
CA SER A 74 0.81 -10.21 8.15
C SER A 74 1.10 -11.67 7.76
N PRO A 75 0.11 -12.58 7.86
CA PRO A 75 0.25 -13.96 7.38
C PRO A 75 0.24 -14.06 5.86
N TRP A 76 -0.14 -12.99 5.16
CA TRP A 76 -0.19 -12.98 3.71
C TRP A 76 1.20 -13.25 3.12
N ARG A 77 1.27 -14.26 2.23
CA ARG A 77 2.53 -14.79 1.68
C ARG A 77 3.58 -15.08 2.75
N SER A 78 3.14 -15.52 3.94
CA SER A 78 4.00 -15.80 5.08
C SER A 78 4.88 -14.61 5.50
N GLY A 79 4.37 -13.38 5.38
CA GLY A 79 5.08 -12.15 5.73
C GLY A 79 6.12 -11.70 4.69
N ALA A 80 6.25 -12.41 3.56
CA ALA A 80 7.20 -12.06 2.49
C ALA A 80 6.53 -11.36 1.29
N GLY A 81 5.26 -10.97 1.43
CA GLY A 81 4.53 -10.33 0.35
C GLY A 81 4.87 -8.84 0.18
N ASP A 82 4.69 -8.35 -1.04
CA ASP A 82 4.82 -6.93 -1.39
C ASP A 82 3.80 -6.60 -2.49
N VAL A 83 2.70 -5.93 -2.12
CA VAL A 83 1.64 -5.58 -3.07
C VAL A 83 2.13 -4.50 -4.04
N VAL A 84 2.99 -3.59 -3.58
CA VAL A 84 3.54 -2.49 -4.39
C VAL A 84 4.42 -3.09 -5.50
N ALA A 85 5.33 -4.00 -5.15
CA ALA A 85 6.20 -4.66 -6.13
C ALA A 85 5.43 -5.55 -7.12
N GLU A 86 4.41 -6.29 -6.66
CA GLU A 86 3.53 -7.07 -7.55
C GLU A 86 2.81 -6.17 -8.56
N LEU A 87 2.27 -5.03 -8.11
CA LEU A 87 1.58 -4.09 -8.99
C LEU A 87 2.56 -3.35 -9.93
N ALA A 88 3.74 -2.97 -9.45
CA ALA A 88 4.78 -2.35 -10.26
C ALA A 88 5.23 -3.28 -11.40
N SER A 89 5.45 -4.56 -11.10
CA SER A 89 5.81 -5.56 -12.10
C SER A 89 4.70 -5.75 -13.14
N ALA A 90 3.45 -5.87 -12.70
CA ALA A 90 2.31 -6.03 -13.59
C ALA A 90 2.07 -4.81 -14.48
N THR A 91 2.16 -3.60 -13.93
CA THR A 91 1.97 -2.35 -14.67
C THR A 91 3.07 -2.14 -15.71
N ALA A 92 4.34 -2.38 -15.35
CA ALA A 92 5.47 -2.32 -16.27
C ALA A 92 5.31 -3.31 -17.45
N ALA A 93 4.92 -4.56 -17.18
CA ALA A 93 4.70 -5.57 -18.21
C ALA A 93 3.55 -5.20 -19.17
N ALA A 94 2.53 -4.48 -18.69
CA ALA A 94 1.37 -4.10 -19.47
C ALA A 94 1.47 -2.74 -20.18
N GLY A 95 2.53 -1.96 -19.91
CA GLY A 95 2.67 -0.58 -20.39
C GLY A 95 1.72 0.41 -19.72
N ILE A 96 1.29 0.12 -18.49
CA ILE A 96 0.39 0.97 -17.69
C ILE A 96 1.24 1.80 -16.73
N GLY A 97 0.91 3.09 -16.58
CA GLY A 97 1.57 3.93 -15.57
C GLY A 97 1.21 3.52 -14.15
N LEU A 98 2.17 3.58 -13.23
CA LEU A 98 1.94 3.41 -11.80
C LEU A 98 2.00 4.77 -11.08
N GLY A 99 1.09 4.97 -10.13
CA GLY A 99 1.17 5.98 -9.09
C GLY A 99 0.95 5.36 -7.71
N LEU A 100 1.51 5.99 -6.69
CA LEU A 100 1.40 5.52 -5.31
C LEU A 100 0.83 6.64 -4.44
N TYR A 101 -0.14 6.28 -3.63
CA TYR A 101 -0.67 7.13 -2.57
C TYR A 101 -0.04 6.71 -1.24
N LEU A 102 0.60 7.68 -0.59
CA LEU A 102 1.18 7.56 0.74
C LEU A 102 0.47 8.59 1.61
N SER A 103 -0.35 8.14 2.56
CA SER A 103 -1.12 9.08 3.38
C SER A 103 -0.20 9.93 4.26
N PRO A 104 -0.30 11.27 4.22
CA PRO A 104 0.39 12.13 5.18
C PRO A 104 -0.14 11.95 6.59
N TRP A 105 -1.45 11.74 6.74
CA TRP A 105 -2.04 11.43 8.03
C TRP A 105 -1.86 9.95 8.36
N ASP A 106 -1.15 9.68 9.45
CA ASP A 106 -0.91 8.33 9.97
C ASP A 106 -1.51 8.19 11.36
N ARG A 107 -2.42 7.22 11.52
CA ARG A 107 -3.11 6.94 12.79
C ARG A 107 -2.43 5.85 13.61
N HIS A 108 -1.36 5.25 13.09
CA HIS A 108 -0.60 4.20 13.75
C HIS A 108 0.72 4.73 14.33
N ASP A 109 1.49 5.48 13.54
CA ASP A 109 2.85 5.85 13.91
C ASP A 109 2.89 6.82 15.11
N GLY A 110 3.65 6.45 16.16
CA GLY A 110 3.73 7.21 17.41
C GLY A 110 4.50 8.54 17.30
N SER A 111 5.17 8.79 16.18
CA SER A 111 5.78 10.09 15.88
C SER A 111 4.81 11.07 15.20
N TYR A 112 3.65 10.61 14.70
CA TYR A 112 2.68 11.49 14.04
C TYR A 112 2.29 12.69 14.93
N GLY A 113 2.39 13.90 14.36
CA GLY A 113 2.23 15.17 15.09
C GLY A 113 3.53 15.77 15.62
N LYS A 114 4.65 15.02 15.62
CA LYS A 114 6.00 15.54 15.87
C LYS A 114 6.65 15.90 14.53
N THR A 115 6.69 17.19 14.24
CA THR A 115 6.96 17.71 12.88
C THR A 115 8.25 17.17 12.27
N LEU A 116 9.35 17.13 13.01
CA LEU A 116 10.63 16.72 12.42
C LEU A 116 10.68 15.20 12.23
N GLU A 117 10.42 14.46 13.31
CA GLU A 117 10.52 13.01 13.37
C GLU A 117 9.56 12.33 12.37
N TYR A 118 8.31 12.80 12.31
CA TYR A 118 7.35 12.21 11.37
C TYR A 118 7.66 12.57 9.91
N ASN A 119 8.19 13.76 9.64
CA ASN A 119 8.62 14.10 8.28
C ASN A 119 9.82 13.25 7.85
N GLU A 120 10.78 12.97 8.73
CA GLU A 120 11.88 12.06 8.43
C GLU A 120 11.39 10.64 8.17
N PHE A 121 10.46 10.13 8.99
CA PHE A 121 9.80 8.84 8.77
C PHE A 121 9.05 8.80 7.43
N TYR A 122 8.22 9.81 7.15
CA TYR A 122 7.43 9.91 5.92
C TYR A 122 8.32 10.02 4.68
N LEU A 123 9.36 10.87 4.71
CA LEU A 123 10.31 11.01 3.62
C LEU A 123 11.08 9.71 3.39
N SER A 124 11.43 8.97 4.45
CA SER A 124 12.10 7.67 4.33
C SER A 124 11.21 6.65 3.61
N GLN A 125 9.93 6.54 3.98
CA GLN A 125 8.96 5.70 3.27
C GLN A 125 8.76 6.13 1.82
N MET A 126 8.68 7.44 1.57
CA MET A 126 8.59 7.99 0.21
C MET A 126 9.83 7.65 -0.61
N THR A 127 11.02 7.70 -0.02
CA THR A 127 12.27 7.29 -0.67
C THR A 127 12.22 5.81 -1.03
N GLU A 128 11.78 4.91 -0.15
CA GLU A 128 11.62 3.48 -0.48
C GLU A 128 10.73 3.29 -1.72
N LEU A 129 9.55 3.90 -1.72
CA LEU A 129 8.55 3.75 -2.78
C LEU A 129 8.97 4.33 -4.13
N LEU A 130 9.92 5.27 -4.15
CA LEU A 130 10.38 5.95 -5.36
C LEU A 130 11.73 5.43 -5.89
N THR A 131 12.38 4.51 -5.16
CA THR A 131 13.74 4.03 -5.52
C THR A 131 13.89 2.52 -5.58
N LYS A 132 12.98 1.75 -4.98
CA LYS A 132 12.92 0.30 -5.07
C LYS A 132 11.87 -0.12 -6.09
#